data_AF-A0A2E7F129-F1
#
_entry.id   AF-A0A2E7F129-F1
#
_cell.length_a   1.000
_cell.length_b   1.000
_cell.length_c   1.000
_cell.angle_alpha   90.00
_cell.angle_beta   90.00
_cell.angle_gamma   90.00
#
_symmetry.space_group_name_H-M   'P 1'
#
loop_
_entity.id
_entity.type
_entity.pdbx_description
1 polymer ?
#
loop_
_entity_poly.entity_id
_entity_poly.type
_entity_poly.pdbx_seq_one_letter_code
_entity_poly.pdbx_strand_id
1 'polypeptide(L)'
;MSHTDWHPADIIAAIRKQELTLTELALLNGLPQRACQTAMRKPHKKAEQVIAAQLGLHPMKIWPSRYHSNGKRKRFLHSQMVAEKHNSYTQTCAYTKTQETQKCLPSVREK
;
A
#
# COMPACT_ATOMS: atom_id res chain seq x y z
N MET A 1 16.14 1.18 18.21
CA MET A 1 16.70 0.40 17.09
C MET A 1 16.64 1.26 15.84
N SER A 2 17.76 1.47 15.15
CA SER A 2 17.84 2.30 13.95
C SER A 2 17.01 1.68 12.82
N HIS A 3 15.91 2.31 12.44
CA HIS A 3 15.06 1.93 11.31
C HIS A 3 15.71 2.34 9.97
N THR A 4 16.91 1.84 9.72
CA THR A 4 17.69 2.20 8.53
C THR A 4 17.38 1.21 7.41
N ASP A 5 17.11 1.75 6.22
CA ASP A 5 16.95 0.95 5.01
C ASP A 5 18.27 0.28 4.62
N TRP A 6 18.19 -0.87 3.94
CA TRP A 6 19.36 -1.54 3.39
C TRP A 6 20.10 -0.63 2.43
N HIS A 7 21.43 -0.73 2.43
CA HIS A 7 22.24 -0.02 1.46
C HIS A 7 22.00 -0.61 0.06
N PRO A 8 21.91 0.21 -1.01
CA PRO A 8 21.71 -0.28 -2.37
C PRO A 8 22.73 -1.33 -2.81
N ALA A 9 23.99 -1.19 -2.36
CA ALA A 9 25.04 -2.16 -2.66
C ALA A 9 24.78 -3.55 -2.05
N ASP A 10 24.19 -3.62 -0.84
CA ASP A 10 23.88 -4.89 -0.18
C ASP A 10 22.78 -5.64 -0.93
N ILE A 11 21.77 -4.89 -1.41
CA ILE A 11 20.69 -5.44 -2.24
C ILE A 11 21.28 -5.98 -3.55
N ILE A 12 22.15 -5.20 -4.21
CA ILE A 12 22.81 -5.62 -5.45
C ILE A 12 23.67 -6.86 -5.20
N ALA A 13 24.44 -6.89 -4.12
CA ALA A 13 25.28 -8.04 -3.78
C ALA A 13 24.43 -9.29 -3.50
N ALA A 14 23.33 -9.17 -2.76
CA ALA A 14 22.42 -10.27 -2.48
C ALA A 14 21.80 -10.86 -3.75
N ILE A 15 21.39 -10.01 -4.69
CA ILE A 15 20.83 -10.45 -5.98
C ILE A 15 21.92 -11.10 -6.86
N ARG A 16 23.13 -10.55 -6.90
CA ARG A 16 24.25 -11.13 -7.66
C ARG A 16 24.73 -12.47 -7.11
N LYS A 17 24.59 -12.70 -5.80
CA LYS A 17 24.84 -14.03 -5.18
C LYS A 17 23.85 -15.10 -5.67
N GLN A 18 22.71 -14.70 -6.20
CA GLN A 18 21.74 -15.59 -6.87
C GLN A 18 21.92 -15.62 -8.38
N GLU A 19 23.05 -15.12 -8.90
CA GLU A 19 23.39 -15.09 -10.32
C GLU A 19 22.42 -14.29 -11.21
N LEU A 20 21.65 -13.38 -10.61
CA LEU A 20 20.70 -12.52 -11.32
C LEU A 20 21.18 -11.07 -11.37
N THR A 21 20.68 -10.34 -12.36
CA THR A 21 20.75 -8.88 -12.38
C THR A 21 19.40 -8.25 -12.05
N LEU A 22 19.41 -7.00 -11.56
CA LEU A 22 18.19 -6.25 -11.29
C LEU A 22 17.34 -6.02 -12.56
N THR A 23 18.00 -5.91 -13.71
CA THR A 23 17.36 -5.78 -15.01
C THR A 23 16.60 -7.05 -15.36
N GLU A 24 17.27 -8.20 -15.30
CA GLU A 24 16.63 -9.50 -15.57
C GLU A 24 15.48 -9.75 -14.60
N LEU A 25 15.68 -9.46 -13.31
CA LEU A 25 14.64 -9.60 -12.31
C LEU A 25 13.39 -8.76 -12.64
N ALA A 26 13.57 -7.53 -13.14
CA ALA A 26 12.46 -6.69 -13.58
C ALA A 26 11.74 -7.31 -14.79
N LEU A 27 12.50 -7.75 -15.80
CA LEU A 27 11.95 -8.32 -17.04
C LEU A 27 11.19 -9.63 -16.79
N LEU A 28 11.74 -10.52 -15.96
CA LEU A 28 11.09 -11.78 -15.56
C LEU A 28 9.73 -11.57 -14.87
N ASN A 29 9.56 -10.42 -14.22
CA ASN A 29 8.33 -10.05 -13.52
C ASN A 29 7.43 -9.09 -14.34
N GLY A 30 7.73 -8.87 -15.63
CA GLY A 30 6.94 -7.99 -16.50
C GLY A 30 6.99 -6.51 -16.09
N LEU A 31 8.04 -6.09 -15.39
CA LEU A 31 8.28 -4.70 -15.01
C LEU A 31 9.21 -4.02 -16.00
N PRO A 32 9.15 -2.69 -16.14
CA PRO A 32 10.13 -1.97 -16.96
C PRO A 32 11.53 -2.19 -16.39
N GLN A 33 12.51 -2.36 -17.26
CA GLN A 33 13.91 -2.67 -16.91
C GLN A 33 14.48 -1.81 -15.75
N ARG A 34 14.13 -0.51 -15.71
CA ARG A 34 14.62 0.42 -14.68
C ARG A 34 13.84 0.37 -13.36
N ALA A 35 12.76 -0.41 -13.24
CA ALA A 35 11.90 -0.44 -12.07
C ALA A 35 12.66 -0.84 -10.80
N CYS A 36 13.38 -1.96 -10.85
CA CYS A 36 14.18 -2.46 -9.72
C CYS A 36 15.34 -1.51 -9.38
N GLN A 37 15.93 -0.86 -10.37
CA GLN A 37 16.96 0.17 -10.15
C GLN A 37 16.39 1.41 -9.44
N THR A 38 15.20 1.83 -9.87
CA THR A 38 14.49 2.99 -9.30
C THR A 38 14.03 2.72 -7.88
N ALA A 39 13.65 1.48 -7.54
CA ALA A 39 13.19 1.07 -6.21
C ALA A 39 14.21 1.35 -5.09
N MET A 40 15.51 1.30 -5.40
CA MET A 40 16.57 1.62 -4.44
C MET A 40 16.56 3.10 -4.03
N ARG A 41 16.21 4.00 -4.96
CA ARG A 41 16.23 5.46 -4.74
C ARG A 41 14.86 6.00 -4.33
N LYS A 42 13.79 5.52 -4.97
CA LYS A 42 12.42 6.02 -4.81
C LYS A 42 11.47 4.87 -4.44
N PRO A 43 10.45 5.13 -3.59
CA PRO A 43 9.50 4.10 -3.21
C PRO A 43 8.74 3.55 -4.43
N HIS A 44 8.85 2.25 -4.70
CA HIS A 44 8.23 1.63 -5.87
C HIS A 44 7.64 0.24 -5.52
N LYS A 45 6.37 0.24 -5.11
CA LYS A 45 5.69 -0.93 -4.50
C LYS A 45 5.92 -2.26 -5.23
N LYS A 46 5.66 -2.33 -6.54
CA LYS A 46 5.77 -3.60 -7.30
C LYS A 46 7.21 -4.11 -7.32
N ALA A 47 8.17 -3.24 -7.68
CA ALA A 47 9.59 -3.57 -7.71
C ALA A 47 10.15 -3.95 -6.32
N GLU A 48 9.75 -3.26 -5.25
CA GLU A 48 10.12 -3.63 -3.87
C GLU A 48 9.63 -5.04 -3.52
N GLN A 49 8.39 -5.37 -3.90
CA GLN A 49 7.82 -6.70 -3.68
C GLN A 49 8.59 -7.78 -4.47
N VAL A 50 8.94 -7.51 -5.72
CA VAL A 50 9.71 -8.44 -6.56
C VAL A 50 11.10 -8.70 -5.97
N ILE A 51 11.82 -7.65 -5.58
CA ILE A 51 13.15 -7.78 -4.95
C ILE A 51 13.05 -8.55 -3.63
N ALA A 52 12.06 -8.23 -2.81
CA ALA A 52 11.87 -8.89 -1.52
C ALA A 52 11.49 -10.37 -1.69
N ALA A 53 10.61 -10.68 -2.65
CA ALA A 53 10.24 -12.06 -2.99
C ALA A 53 11.45 -12.88 -3.45
N GLN A 54 12.31 -12.30 -4.30
CA GLN A 54 13.53 -12.94 -4.77
C GLN A 54 14.52 -13.26 -3.63
N LEU A 55 14.56 -12.41 -2.61
CA LEU A 55 15.37 -12.62 -1.40
C LEU A 55 14.66 -13.46 -0.32
N GLY A 56 13.40 -13.86 -0.54
CA GLY A 56 12.59 -14.58 0.45
C GLY A 56 12.25 -13.74 1.70
N LEU A 57 12.31 -12.41 1.59
CA LEU A 57 12.07 -11.47 2.69
C LEU A 57 10.77 -10.68 2.48
N HIS A 58 10.24 -10.13 3.57
CA HIS A 58 9.21 -9.10 3.46
C HIS A 58 9.84 -7.76 3.09
N PRO A 59 9.25 -6.92 2.20
CA PRO A 59 9.84 -5.65 1.78
C PRO A 59 10.11 -4.68 2.94
N MET A 60 9.32 -4.75 4.03
CA MET A 60 9.57 -4.01 5.27
C MET A 60 10.94 -4.31 5.91
N LYS A 61 11.50 -5.51 5.72
CA LYS A 61 12.81 -5.87 6.27
C LYS A 61 13.96 -5.17 5.53
N ILE A 62 13.78 -4.91 4.24
CA ILE A 62 14.76 -4.23 3.38
C ILE A 62 14.59 -2.71 3.50
N TRP A 63 13.34 -2.23 3.52
CA TRP A 63 13.00 -0.81 3.61
C TRP A 63 12.08 -0.47 4.79
N PRO A 64 12.52 -0.63 6.05
CA PRO A 64 11.72 -0.31 7.23
C PRO A 64 11.20 1.14 7.24
N SER A 65 11.91 2.10 6.64
CA SER A 65 11.47 3.50 6.62
C SER A 65 10.15 3.69 5.86
N ARG A 66 9.92 2.88 4.81
CA ARG A 66 8.81 2.98 3.85
C ARG A 66 7.53 2.27 4.32
N TYR A 67 7.60 1.49 5.39
CA TYR A 67 6.50 0.65 5.87
C TYR A 67 6.15 0.98 7.34
N HIS A 68 4.90 0.73 7.73
CA HIS A 68 4.43 0.77 9.11
C HIS A 68 4.77 -0.55 9.82
N SER A 69 4.69 -0.56 11.16
CA SER A 69 4.89 -1.77 11.98
C SER A 69 3.93 -2.93 11.64
N ASN A 70 2.75 -2.63 11.10
CA ASN A 70 1.77 -3.61 10.64
C ASN A 70 2.10 -4.20 9.24
N GLY A 71 3.27 -3.90 8.67
CA GLY A 71 3.69 -4.35 7.34
C GLY A 71 3.02 -3.63 6.17
N LYS A 72 2.10 -2.68 6.42
CA LYS A 72 1.51 -1.86 5.35
C LYS A 72 2.47 -0.76 4.93
N ARG A 73 2.54 -0.48 3.63
CA ARG A 73 3.34 0.62 3.09
C ARG A 73 2.77 1.97 3.53
N LYS A 74 3.63 2.92 3.93
CA LYS A 74 3.26 4.31 4.18
C LYS A 74 2.80 4.95 2.86
N ARG A 75 1.57 5.46 2.81
CA ARG A 75 1.09 6.24 1.66
C ARG A 75 1.52 7.69 1.84
N PHE A 76 1.86 8.37 0.75
CA PHE A 76 2.15 9.80 0.81
C PHE A 76 0.88 10.56 1.22
N LEU A 77 1.02 11.63 2.01
CA LEU A 77 -0.07 12.32 2.72
C LEU A 77 -1.31 12.63 1.88
N HIS A 78 -1.15 12.92 0.58
CA HIS A 78 -2.29 13.17 -0.32
C HIS A 78 -3.30 12.01 -0.36
N SER A 79 -2.82 10.76 -0.38
CA SER A 79 -3.72 9.59 -0.32
C SER A 79 -4.36 9.41 1.05
N GLN A 80 -3.73 9.90 2.12
CA GLN A 80 -4.23 9.79 3.49
C GLN A 80 -5.37 10.79 3.70
N MET A 81 -5.18 12.04 3.26
CA MET A 81 -6.22 13.07 3.23
C MET A 81 -7.43 12.65 2.38
N VAL A 82 -7.20 11.99 1.23
CA VAL A 82 -8.29 11.46 0.38
C VAL A 82 -9.04 10.31 1.06
N ALA A 83 -8.34 9.40 1.76
CA ALA A 83 -8.97 8.30 2.48
C ALA A 83 -9.78 8.78 3.70
N GLU A 84 -9.24 9.74 4.46
CA GLU A 84 -9.94 10.39 5.58
C GLU A 84 -11.17 11.16 5.11
N LYS A 85 -11.07 11.87 3.97
CA LYS A 85 -12.19 12.55 3.34
C LYS A 85 -13.29 11.58 2.90
N HIS A 86 -12.95 10.42 2.34
CA HIS A 86 -13.96 9.42 1.95
C HIS A 86 -14.65 8.80 3.19
N ASN A 87 -13.90 8.60 4.28
CA ASN A 87 -14.42 8.09 5.54
C ASN A 87 -15.38 9.07 6.23
N SER A 88 -15.14 10.38 6.14
CA SER A 88 -16.05 11.39 6.70
C SER A 88 -17.40 11.43 5.97
N TYR A 89 -17.43 11.31 4.64
CA TYR A 89 -18.68 11.24 3.86
C TYR A 89 -19.46 9.94 4.09
N THR A 90 -18.78 8.80 4.28
CA THR A 90 -19.46 7.54 4.57
C THR A 90 -19.98 7.49 6.01
N GLN A 91 -19.30 8.14 6.96
CA GLN A 91 -19.77 8.26 8.35
C GLN A 91 -20.99 9.20 8.46
N THR A 92 -21.03 10.31 7.70
CA THR A 92 -22.19 11.21 7.68
C THR A 92 -23.40 10.59 6.96
N CYS A 93 -23.19 9.85 5.86
CA CYS A 93 -24.27 9.17 5.14
C CYS A 93 -24.82 7.92 5.86
N ALA A 94 -24.03 7.25 6.70
CA ALA A 94 -24.48 6.09 7.46
C ALA A 94 -25.33 6.48 8.69
N TYR A 95 -25.07 7.65 9.29
CA TYR A 95 -25.79 8.12 10.48
C TYR A 95 -27.16 8.76 10.17
N THR A 96 -27.37 9.29 8.96
CA THR A 96 -28.67 9.86 8.53
C THR A 96 -29.71 8.80 8.14
N LYS A 97 -29.38 7.51 8.15
CA LYS A 97 -30.32 6.40 7.87
C LYS A 97 -31.01 5.80 9.10
N THR A 98 -30.73 6.33 10.29
CA THR A 98 -31.35 5.91 11.55
C THR A 98 -31.88 7.12 12.31
N GLN A 99 -33.05 7.62 11.89
CA GLN A 99 -33.99 8.35 12.74
C GLN A 99 -35.39 7.80 12.44
N GLU A 100 -35.79 6.79 13.21
CA GLU A 100 -37.13 6.24 13.20
C GLU A 100 -38.14 7.26 13.76
N THR A 101 -39.22 7.47 13.00
CA THR A 101 -40.62 7.65 13.44
C THR A 101 -41.11 8.96 14.08
N GLN A 102 -42.06 9.62 13.38
CA GLN A 102 -43.21 10.25 14.03
C GLN A 102 -44.47 10.15 13.15
N LYS A 103 -45.31 9.14 13.47
CA LYS A 103 -46.78 9.12 13.47
C LYS A 103 -47.55 9.87 12.36
N CYS A 104 -48.27 9.13 11.51
CA CYS A 104 -49.64 9.43 11.08
C CYS A 104 -50.35 8.11 10.72
N LEU A 105 -51.45 7.80 11.41
CA LEU A 105 -52.28 6.63 11.15
C LEU A 105 -52.92 6.72 9.74
N PRO A 106 -53.15 5.59 9.05
CA PRO A 106 -54.00 5.57 7.87
C PRO A 106 -55.46 5.75 8.31
N SER A 107 -56.03 6.92 8.06
CA SER A 107 -57.48 7.08 8.09
C SER A 107 -58.07 6.34 6.89
N VAL A 108 -58.71 5.20 7.18
CA VAL A 108 -59.66 4.55 6.29
C VAL A 108 -60.67 5.59 5.79
N ARG A 109 -60.95 5.60 4.48
CA ARG A 109 -62.26 6.05 4.01
C ARG A 109 -62.71 5.24 2.81
N GLU A 110 -63.62 4.31 3.10
CA GLU A 110 -64.54 3.71 2.13
C GLU A 110 -65.40 4.81 1.50
N LYS A 111 -65.51 4.78 0.17
CA LYS A 111 -66.77 4.74 -0.60
C LYS A 111 -66.47 4.60 -2.08
#